data_AF-A0A8H3LZX5-F1
#
_entry.id   AF-A0A8H3LZX5-F1
#
_cell.length_a   1.000
_cell.length_b   1.000
_cell.length_c   1.000
_cell.angle_alpha   90.00
_cell.angle_beta   90.00
_cell.angle_gamma   90.00
#
_symmetry.space_group_name_H-M   'P 1'
#
loop_
_entity.id
_entity.type
_entity.pdbx_description
1 polymer ?
#
loop_
_entity_poly.entity_id
_entity_poly.type
_entity_poly.pdbx_seq_one_letter_code
_entity_poly.pdbx_strand_id
1 'polypeptide(L)'
;MWDSFSEKEVKAIARVIAKTSPNPVACTSNLSRLRIELQKLNTPKAVIKVTKIPEITTLSNKIQKKKSLLCEDEGIHYPDYFSLESVKEKLNLYDVSKTSIVQALANVMIMLCRN
;
A
#
# COMPACT_ATOMS: atom_id res chain seq x y z
N MET A 1 -29.19 -7.70 -17.49
CA MET A 1 -29.53 -7.08 -16.20
C MET A 1 -28.33 -7.29 -15.31
N TRP A 2 -27.53 -6.25 -15.04
CA TRP A 2 -26.41 -6.41 -14.11
C TRP A 2 -27.03 -6.39 -12.72
N ASP A 3 -27.01 -7.53 -12.02
CA ASP A 3 -27.47 -7.55 -10.64
C ASP A 3 -26.54 -6.62 -9.85
N SER A 4 -27.09 -5.49 -9.44
CA SER A 4 -26.42 -4.56 -8.56
C SER A 4 -26.21 -5.27 -7.24
N PHE A 5 -24.95 -5.53 -6.88
CA PHE A 5 -24.60 -6.15 -5.60
C PHE A 5 -25.33 -5.44 -4.46
N SER A 6 -26.07 -6.23 -3.66
CA SER A 6 -26.79 -5.67 -2.53
C SER A 6 -25.81 -5.21 -1.46
N GLU A 7 -26.23 -4.22 -0.66
CA GLU A 7 -25.44 -3.75 0.48
C GLU A 7 -25.08 -4.91 1.43
N LYS A 8 -25.99 -5.87 1.63
CA LYS A 8 -25.80 -7.01 2.51
C LYS A 8 -24.69 -7.94 2.01
N GLU A 9 -24.65 -8.23 0.72
CA GLU A 9 -23.63 -9.09 0.10
C GLU A 9 -22.24 -8.44 0.19
N VAL A 10 -22.14 -7.17 -0.19
CA VAL A 10 -20.87 -6.43 -0.12
C VAL A 10 -20.37 -6.34 1.32
N LYS A 11 -21.27 -6.12 2.28
CA LYS A 11 -20.93 -6.12 3.72
C LYS A 11 -20.48 -7.49 4.22
N ALA A 12 -21.07 -8.58 3.72
CA ALA A 12 -20.66 -9.93 4.07
C ALA A 12 -19.26 -10.24 3.54
N ILE A 13 -18.98 -9.91 2.27
CA ILE A 13 -17.65 -10.09 1.65
C ILE A 13 -16.59 -9.30 2.43
N ALA A 14 -16.87 -8.04 2.76
CA ALA A 14 -15.94 -7.21 3.52
C ALA A 14 -15.60 -7.82 4.90
N ARG A 15 -16.59 -8.42 5.58
CA ARG A 15 -16.36 -9.13 6.86
C ARG A 15 -15.56 -10.40 6.69
N VAL A 16 -15.80 -11.17 5.62
CA VAL A 16 -15.00 -12.36 5.32
C VAL A 16 -13.55 -11.95 5.09
N ILE A 17 -13.29 -10.92 4.26
CA ILE A 17 -11.95 -10.38 4.04
C ILE A 17 -11.30 -9.98 5.37
N ALA A 18 -12.03 -9.29 6.26
CA ALA A 18 -11.51 -8.90 7.56
C ALA A 18 -11.15 -10.08 8.46
N LYS A 19 -11.91 -11.17 8.38
CA LYS A 19 -11.67 -12.39 9.17
C LYS A 19 -10.54 -13.26 8.62
N THR A 20 -10.39 -13.33 7.30
CA THR A 20 -9.40 -14.21 6.64
C THR A 20 -8.06 -13.54 6.39
N SER A 21 -7.99 -12.21 6.44
CA SER A 21 -6.75 -11.48 6.19
C SER A 21 -5.74 -11.75 7.30
N PRO A 22 -4.46 -12.02 6.96
CA PRO A 22 -3.44 -12.41 7.94
C PRO A 22 -3.03 -11.27 8.87
N ASN A 23 -3.25 -10.02 8.48
CA ASN A 23 -3.02 -8.84 9.31
C ASN A 23 -3.86 -7.64 8.82
N PRO A 24 -3.99 -6.57 9.63
CA PRO A 24 -4.77 -5.39 9.26
C PRO A 24 -4.30 -4.66 8.00
N VAL A 25 -3.00 -4.68 7.68
CA VAL A 25 -2.44 -4.02 6.47
C VAL A 25 -2.81 -4.80 5.20
N ALA A 26 -2.73 -6.14 5.25
CA ALA A 26 -3.23 -6.98 4.17
C ALA A 26 -4.75 -6.82 4.00
N CYS A 27 -5.48 -6.71 5.11
CA CYS A 27 -6.92 -6.47 5.09
C CYS A 27 -7.28 -5.14 4.42
N THR A 28 -6.60 -4.04 4.75
CA THR A 28 -6.86 -2.73 4.13
C THR A 28 -6.59 -2.76 2.63
N SER A 29 -5.51 -3.41 2.19
CA SER A 29 -5.20 -3.61 0.77
C SER A 29 -6.29 -4.38 0.03
N ASN A 30 -6.74 -5.51 0.58
CA ASN A 30 -7.82 -6.32 0.00
C ASN A 30 -9.14 -5.55 -0.09
N LEU A 31 -9.51 -4.82 0.95
CA LEU A 31 -10.71 -3.98 0.94
C LEU A 31 -10.61 -2.83 -0.06
N SER A 32 -9.43 -2.25 -0.27
CA SER A 32 -9.22 -1.22 -1.31
C SER A 32 -9.38 -1.79 -2.72
N ARG A 33 -8.84 -2.99 -2.98
CA ARG A 33 -9.06 -3.70 -4.25
C ARG A 33 -10.55 -3.97 -4.49
N LEU A 34 -11.27 -4.46 -3.48
CA LEU A 34 -12.73 -4.66 -3.57
C LEU A 34 -13.46 -3.38 -3.98
N ARG A 35 -13.10 -2.23 -3.41
CA ARG A 35 -13.73 -0.94 -3.75
C ARG A 35 -13.49 -0.53 -5.19
N ILE A 36 -12.28 -0.76 -5.72
CA ILE A 36 -11.94 -0.47 -7.12
C ILE A 36 -12.78 -1.32 -8.05
N GLU A 37 -12.93 -2.62 -7.77
CA GLU A 37 -13.75 -3.50 -8.59
C GLU A 37 -15.24 -3.12 -8.54
N LEU A 38 -15.77 -2.78 -7.36
CA LEU A 38 -17.14 -2.28 -7.23
C LEU A 38 -17.37 -0.96 -8.00
N GLN A 39 -16.37 -0.08 -8.05
CA GLN A 39 -16.44 1.16 -8.83
C GLN A 39 -16.47 0.89 -10.34
N LYS A 40 -15.67 -0.06 -10.84
CA LYS A 40 -15.69 -0.48 -12.26
C LYS A 40 -17.07 -1.03 -12.67
N LEU A 41 -17.78 -1.63 -11.73
CA LEU A 41 -19.13 -2.15 -11.92
C LEU A 41 -20.24 -1.09 -11.76
N ASN A 42 -19.89 0.20 -11.65
CA ASN A 42 -20.84 1.30 -11.39
C ASN A 42 -21.70 1.08 -10.13
N THR A 43 -21.16 0.39 -9.13
CA THR A 43 -21.87 0.14 -7.87
C THR A 43 -22.15 1.47 -7.15
N PRO A 44 -23.34 1.69 -6.57
CA PRO A 44 -23.65 2.91 -5.84
C PRO A 44 -22.65 3.19 -4.71
N LYS A 45 -22.27 4.47 -4.54
CA LYS A 45 -21.32 4.89 -3.49
C LYS A 45 -21.74 4.47 -2.08
N ALA A 46 -23.06 4.41 -1.80
CA ALA A 46 -23.59 3.95 -0.52
C ALA A 46 -23.21 2.49 -0.22
N VAL A 47 -23.31 1.62 -1.21
CA VAL A 47 -22.93 0.20 -1.12
C VAL A 47 -21.41 0.06 -0.98
N ILE A 48 -20.62 0.84 -1.73
CA ILE A 48 -19.15 0.81 -1.57
C ILE A 48 -18.75 1.24 -0.15
N LYS A 49 -19.47 2.20 0.46
CA LYS A 49 -19.16 2.73 1.79
C LYS A 49 -19.27 1.67 2.88
N VAL A 50 -20.10 0.63 2.73
CA VAL A 50 -20.21 -0.44 3.73
C VAL A 50 -19.00 -1.35 3.82
N THR A 51 -18.08 -1.28 2.86
CA THR A 51 -16.77 -1.94 2.92
C THR A 51 -15.77 -1.23 3.85
N LYS A 52 -16.10 -0.05 4.37
CA LYS A 52 -15.23 0.68 5.31
C LYS A 52 -15.36 0.07 6.70
N ILE A 53 -14.24 -0.41 7.24
CA ILE A 53 -14.14 -0.97 8.58
C ILE A 53 -13.15 -0.10 9.36
N PRO A 54 -13.62 0.89 10.14
CA PRO A 54 -12.74 1.88 10.80
C PRO A 54 -11.67 1.25 11.70
N GLU A 55 -12.02 0.20 12.44
CA GLU A 55 -11.11 -0.53 13.32
C GLU A 55 -9.89 -1.08 12.57
N ILE A 56 -10.11 -1.69 11.41
CA ILE A 56 -9.04 -2.22 10.55
C ILE A 56 -8.14 -1.08 10.04
N THR A 57 -8.72 0.05 9.64
CA THR A 57 -7.95 1.23 9.21
C THR A 57 -7.07 1.74 10.36
N THR A 58 -7.62 1.90 11.56
CA THR A 58 -6.87 2.37 12.74
C THR A 58 -5.72 1.42 13.08
N LEU A 59 -5.96 0.11 13.07
CA LEU A 59 -4.93 -0.89 13.34
C LEU A 59 -3.84 -0.92 12.26
N SER A 60 -4.23 -0.86 10.97
CA SER A 60 -3.30 -0.79 9.85
C SER A 60 -2.37 0.42 9.96
N ASN A 61 -2.94 1.60 10.23
CA ASN A 61 -2.17 2.85 10.37
C ASN A 61 -1.21 2.77 11.56
N LYS A 62 -1.62 2.17 12.68
CA LYS A 62 -0.75 1.97 13.85
C LYS A 62 0.42 1.05 13.52
N ILE A 63 0.19 -0.04 12.79
CA ILE A 63 1.25 -0.97 12.35
C ILE A 63 2.23 -0.27 11.42
N GLN A 64 1.72 0.47 10.42
CA GLN A 64 2.57 1.18 9.47
C GLN A 64 3.39 2.27 10.16
N LYS A 65 2.80 3.04 11.08
CA LYS A 65 3.53 4.05 11.87
C LYS A 65 4.62 3.42 12.72
N LYS A 66 4.33 2.31 13.41
CA LYS A 66 5.34 1.58 14.20
C LYS A 66 6.50 1.09 13.33
N LYS A 67 6.21 0.58 12.13
CA LYS A 67 7.25 0.17 11.18
C LYS A 67 8.10 1.34 10.70
N SER A 68 7.50 2.51 10.47
CA SER A 68 8.23 3.73 10.12
C SER A 68 9.23 4.11 11.22
N LEU A 69 8.75 4.16 12.47
CA LEU A 69 9.58 4.49 13.63
C LEU A 69 10.73 3.49 13.81
N LEU A 70 10.47 2.19 13.64
CA LEU A 70 11.54 1.18 13.72
C LEU A 70 12.62 1.37 12.65
N CYS A 71 12.23 1.74 11.42
CA CYS A 71 13.22 2.07 10.40
C CYS A 71 14.06 3.30 10.78
N GLU A 72 13.45 4.32 11.38
CA GLU A 72 14.18 5.49 11.89
C GLU A 72 15.17 5.11 13.01
N ASP A 73 14.74 4.27 13.97
CA ASP A 73 15.57 3.80 15.09
C ASP A 73 16.73 2.88 14.64
N GLU A 74 16.55 2.11 13.56
CA GLU A 74 17.61 1.29 12.93
C GLU A 74 18.65 2.14 12.17
N GLY A 75 18.57 3.48 12.25
CA GLY A 75 19.45 4.40 11.53
C GLY A 75 19.13 4.48 10.04
N ILE A 76 18.03 3.89 9.60
CA ILE A 76 17.55 3.93 8.23
C ILE A 76 16.71 5.20 8.06
N HIS A 77 17.42 6.33 8.03
CA HIS A 77 16.80 7.64 7.80
C HIS A 77 16.55 7.83 6.31
N TYR A 78 15.36 7.45 5.86
CA TYR A 78 14.92 7.76 4.50
C TYR A 78 14.45 9.22 4.43
N PRO A 79 14.94 10.02 3.47
CA PRO A 79 14.36 11.32 3.18
C PRO A 79 12.85 11.20 2.88
N ASP A 80 12.06 12.19 3.31
CA ASP A 80 10.61 12.27 3.01
C ASP A 80 10.33 12.38 1.50
N TYR A 81 11.31 12.84 0.73
CA TYR A 81 11.30 12.93 -0.72
C TYR A 81 12.74 12.93 -1.25
N PHE A 82 12.95 12.41 -2.45
CA PHE A 82 14.20 12.60 -3.19
C PHE A 82 13.97 13.63 -4.30
N SER A 83 14.80 14.67 -4.40
CA SER A 83 14.75 15.53 -5.59
C SER A 83 15.19 14.73 -6.81
N LEU A 84 14.54 14.94 -7.96
CA LEU A 84 14.90 14.26 -9.21
C LEU A 84 16.38 14.49 -9.58
N GLU A 85 16.93 15.66 -9.27
CA GLU A 85 18.36 15.93 -9.46
C GLU A 85 19.24 15.10 -8.53
N SER A 86 18.89 14.95 -7.25
CA SER A 86 19.63 14.08 -6.33
C SER A 86 19.54 12.60 -6.73
N VAL A 87 18.40 12.18 -7.26
CA VAL A 87 18.23 10.83 -7.83
C VAL A 87 19.16 10.61 -9.02
N LYS A 88 19.19 11.58 -9.94
CA LYS A 88 20.00 11.55 -11.15
C LYS A 88 21.50 11.58 -10.85
N GLU A 89 21.94 12.44 -9.93
CA GLU A 89 23.34 12.48 -9.49
C GLU A 89 23.80 11.15 -8.90
N LYS A 90 22.98 10.54 -8.02
CA LYS A 90 23.29 9.20 -7.49
C LYS A 90 23.30 8.12 -8.57
N LEU A 91 22.37 8.17 -9.53
CA LEU A 91 22.33 7.24 -10.65
C LEU A 91 23.58 7.32 -11.53
N ASN A 92 24.10 8.53 -11.78
CA ASN A 92 25.31 8.74 -12.55
C ASN A 92 26.58 8.20 -11.87
N LEU A 93 26.56 8.01 -10.54
CA LEU A 93 27.66 7.41 -9.79
C LEU A 93 27.68 5.88 -9.87
N TYR A 94 26.59 5.24 -10.32
CA TYR A 94 26.53 3.79 -10.45
C TYR A 94 27.17 3.33 -11.75
N ASP A 95 28.26 2.57 -11.62
CA ASP A 95 28.87 1.85 -12.72
C ASP A 95 28.16 0.51 -12.92
N VAL A 96 27.25 0.47 -13.91
CA VAL A 96 26.45 -0.72 -14.26
C VAL A 96 27.30 -1.89 -14.78
N SER A 97 28.58 -1.67 -15.06
CA SER A 97 29.52 -2.72 -15.50
C SER A 97 30.15 -3.51 -14.33
N LYS A 98 29.97 -3.06 -13.08
CA LYS A 98 30.56 -3.69 -11.89
C LYS A 98 29.59 -4.59 -11.13
N THR A 99 30.14 -5.59 -10.43
CA THR A 99 29.42 -6.70 -9.78
C THR A 99 28.52 -6.30 -8.59
N SER A 100 28.58 -5.05 -8.10
CA SER A 100 27.77 -4.57 -6.96
C SER A 100 26.31 -4.23 -7.31
N ILE A 101 25.77 -4.85 -8.37
CA ILE A 101 24.43 -4.66 -8.91
C ILE A 101 23.34 -4.83 -7.85
N VAL A 102 23.47 -5.76 -6.90
CA VAL A 102 22.38 -6.06 -5.94
C VAL A 102 22.16 -4.91 -4.95
N GLN A 103 23.23 -4.35 -4.37
CA GLN A 103 23.13 -3.22 -3.44
C GLN A 103 22.72 -1.94 -4.20
N ALA A 104 23.28 -1.72 -5.38
CA ALA A 104 22.93 -0.61 -6.26
C ALA A 104 21.45 -0.66 -6.66
N LEU A 105 20.97 -1.83 -7.07
CA LEU A 105 19.58 -2.06 -7.45
C LEU A 105 18.63 -1.87 -6.25
N ALA A 106 18.98 -2.37 -5.07
CA ALA A 106 18.20 -2.13 -3.86
C ALA A 106 18.07 -0.63 -3.55
N ASN A 107 19.17 0.12 -3.63
CA ASN A 107 19.16 1.57 -3.43
C ASN A 107 18.30 2.31 -4.48
N VAL A 108 18.37 1.91 -5.76
CA VAL A 108 17.55 2.47 -6.84
C VAL A 108 16.06 2.16 -6.64
N MET A 109 15.72 0.93 -6.26
CA MET A 109 14.33 0.55 -5.97
C MET A 109 13.77 1.35 -4.80
N ILE A 110 14.54 1.53 -3.72
CA ILE A 110 14.16 2.35 -2.57
C ILE A 110 13.90 3.81 -2.99
N MET A 111 14.77 4.38 -3.82
CA MET A 111 14.64 5.77 -4.29
C MET A 111 13.41 5.98 -5.20
N LEU A 112 13.11 5.02 -6.08
CA LEU A 112 11.96 5.11 -6.99
C LEU A 112 10.62 4.84 -6.29
N CYS A 113 10.60 4.03 -5.24
CA CYS A 113 9.36 3.68 -4.51
C CYS A 113 8.88 4.75 -3.51
N ARG A 114 9.62 5.85 -3.32
CA ARG A 114 9.27 6.94 -2.37
C ARG A 114 9.07 8.32 -3.01
N ASN A 115 9.06 8.43 -4.35
CA ASN A 115 8.68 9.66 -5.07
C ASN A 115 7.16 9.79 -5.22
#